data_AF-A0A0G0D3U2-F1
#
_entry.id   AF-A0A0G0D3U2-F1
#
_cell.length_a   1.000
_cell.length_b   1.000
_cell.length_c   1.000
_cell.angle_alpha   90.00
_cell.angle_beta   90.00
_cell.angle_gamma   90.00
#
_symmetry.space_group_name_H-M   'P 1'
#
loop_
_entity.id
_entity.type
_entity.pdbx_description
1 polymer ?
#
loop_
_entity_poly.entity_id
_entity_poly.type
_entity_poly.pdbx_seq_one_letter_code
_entity_poly.pdbx_strand_id
1 'polypeptide(L)'
;KAQKVISYFQKTISQEKINKYVIFFANNMELRPGGGFLGSFGIIEIGNYSIGDIKIYDIYDADGQLMVHLDPPKPIAEYLNVPHWFFRDSNFSPDFFTNYQKALFFLKKEMKMTDFSGGILLTTTAVENILYAFNDLYLPDFKEYINAKNFYLKTQLYVEKKFFPGSIQKKTFLSSIVRQIKNNFNRVDPKNLFFQIKKSLDEKQIVVFFEDQNFQSLFDSNFWSGRVIDPKCTLSADCITDYIFPYDANLGANKANFFINRFVNLKIKINSEGKISHLLSLQYKNDSPAEIFPTGYYRNYFQILLPKNSTLNQVTKDGVQVENIDQIDDAQYKLIGFLFELAPGKITDIKISYQLNEPLKKGGNIYQLVVQKQTGAKNSDLILEFELNKSISILNQNFSPIVKDNQIVYNTNLLTDKIFFIELTKN
;
A
#
# COMPACT_ATOMS: atom_id res chain seq x y z
N LYS A 1 19.68 12.37 -3.97
CA LYS A 1 18.98 11.09 -3.61
C LYS A 1 19.61 9.90 -4.33
N ALA A 2 19.60 9.86 -5.68
CA ALA A 2 20.20 8.77 -6.46
C ALA A 2 21.66 8.45 -6.08
N GLN A 3 22.51 9.47 -5.90
CA GLN A 3 23.91 9.27 -5.48
C GLN A 3 24.04 8.55 -4.12
N LYS A 4 23.17 8.84 -3.15
CA LYS A 4 23.16 8.15 -1.84
C LYS A 4 22.80 6.66 -1.99
N VAL A 5 21.84 6.34 -2.85
CA VAL A 5 21.46 4.95 -3.17
C VAL A 5 22.61 4.22 -3.86
N ILE A 6 23.24 4.84 -4.86
CA ILE A 6 24.40 4.26 -5.56
C ILE A 6 25.55 4.01 -4.59
N SER A 7 25.90 4.99 -3.75
CA SER A 7 26.96 4.84 -2.76
C SER A 7 26.70 3.72 -1.75
N TYR A 8 25.44 3.52 -1.34
CA TYR A 8 25.09 2.38 -0.48
C TYR A 8 25.34 1.05 -1.18
N PHE A 9 24.81 0.84 -2.38
CA PHE A 9 25.01 -0.42 -3.09
C PHE A 9 26.48 -0.67 -3.44
N GLN A 10 27.24 0.36 -3.80
CA GLN A 10 28.68 0.26 -3.98
C GLN A 10 29.36 -0.23 -2.69
N LYS A 11 29.04 0.38 -1.54
CA LYS A 11 29.55 -0.03 -0.23
C LYS A 11 29.16 -1.46 0.13
N THR A 12 27.89 -1.84 -0.08
CA THR A 12 27.38 -3.18 0.23
C THR A 12 28.04 -4.24 -0.64
N ILE A 13 28.24 -3.97 -1.94
CA ILE A 13 28.94 -4.90 -2.85
C ILE A 13 30.42 -5.02 -2.49
N SER A 14 31.08 -3.91 -2.11
CA SER A 14 32.51 -3.91 -1.77
C SER A 14 32.83 -4.45 -0.37
N GLN A 15 31.81 -4.77 0.45
CA GLN A 15 32.03 -5.39 1.74
C GLN A 15 32.39 -6.86 1.59
N GLU A 16 33.35 -7.35 2.38
CA GLU A 16 33.69 -8.78 2.47
C GLU A 16 32.60 -9.64 3.13
N LYS A 17 31.54 -8.99 3.63
CA LYS A 17 30.35 -9.63 4.21
C LYS A 17 29.27 -9.79 3.14
N ILE A 18 28.66 -10.98 3.10
CA ILE A 18 27.44 -11.22 2.31
C ILE A 18 26.24 -10.72 3.12
N ASN A 19 25.47 -9.81 2.51
CA ASN A 19 24.19 -9.34 3.03
C ASN A 19 23.05 -10.00 2.24
N LYS A 20 22.07 -10.54 2.96
CA LYS A 20 20.95 -11.30 2.38
C LYS A 20 19.68 -10.47 2.43
N TYR A 21 18.96 -10.37 1.33
CA TYR A 21 17.70 -9.64 1.23
C TYR A 21 16.58 -10.54 0.77
N VAL A 22 15.38 -10.34 1.32
CA VAL A 22 14.16 -11.00 0.86
C VAL A 22 13.37 -10.08 -0.05
N ILE A 23 12.87 -10.62 -1.15
CA ILE A 23 12.02 -9.92 -2.12
C ILE A 23 10.64 -10.58 -2.08
N PHE A 24 9.60 -9.84 -1.70
CA PHE A 24 8.22 -10.32 -1.69
C PHE A 24 7.53 -9.94 -3.00
N PHE A 25 6.93 -10.91 -3.68
CA PHE A 25 6.14 -10.68 -4.89
C PHE A 25 4.65 -10.68 -4.55
N ALA A 26 4.08 -9.48 -4.45
CA ALA A 26 2.70 -9.26 -4.02
C ALA A 26 1.77 -9.06 -5.21
N ASN A 27 0.73 -9.87 -5.34
CA ASN A 27 -0.33 -9.65 -6.32
C ASN A 27 -1.32 -8.62 -5.79
N ASN A 28 -1.16 -7.35 -6.19
CA ASN A 28 -2.03 -6.26 -5.78
C ASN A 28 -3.41 -6.24 -6.47
N MET A 29 -3.69 -7.20 -7.36
CA MET A 29 -5.05 -7.46 -7.85
C MET A 29 -5.89 -8.27 -6.86
N GLU A 30 -5.24 -8.90 -5.89
CA GLU A 30 -5.84 -9.48 -4.69
C GLU A 30 -5.27 -8.72 -3.48
N LEU A 31 -5.82 -7.53 -3.22
CA LEU A 31 -5.20 -6.55 -2.33
C LEU A 31 -5.19 -7.02 -0.86
N ARG A 32 -4.11 -6.69 -0.16
CA ARG A 32 -3.94 -6.84 1.30
C ARG A 32 -3.46 -5.49 1.86
N PRO A 33 -3.61 -5.22 3.17
CA PRO A 33 -3.12 -3.99 3.79
C PRO A 33 -1.66 -3.66 3.44
N GLY A 34 -0.81 -4.70 3.40
CA GLY A 34 0.61 -4.60 3.08
C GLY A 34 1.00 -4.64 1.60
N GLY A 35 0.05 -4.60 0.65
CA GLY A 35 0.38 -4.45 -0.78
C GLY A 35 -0.21 -5.47 -1.74
N GLY A 36 -0.81 -6.56 -1.26
CA GLY A 36 -1.37 -7.62 -2.12
C GLY A 36 -1.06 -9.02 -1.62
N PHE A 37 -1.69 -10.03 -2.18
CA PHE A 37 -1.46 -11.43 -1.82
C PHE A 37 -0.03 -11.86 -2.14
N LEU A 38 0.71 -12.42 -1.17
CA LEU A 38 2.07 -12.88 -1.38
C LEU A 38 2.04 -14.23 -2.10
N GLY A 39 2.27 -14.23 -3.41
CA GLY A 39 2.25 -15.47 -4.21
C GLY A 39 3.61 -16.16 -4.33
N SER A 40 4.70 -15.43 -4.11
CA SER A 40 6.08 -15.92 -4.19
C SER A 40 7.02 -14.99 -3.42
N PHE A 41 8.20 -15.47 -3.11
CA PHE A 41 9.28 -14.64 -2.60
C PHE A 41 10.62 -15.04 -3.23
N GLY A 42 11.57 -14.10 -3.22
CA GLY A 42 12.92 -14.26 -3.73
C GLY A 42 13.94 -13.98 -2.65
N ILE A 43 15.13 -14.58 -2.77
CA ILE A 43 16.27 -14.29 -1.92
C ILE A 43 17.44 -13.89 -2.82
N ILE A 44 18.07 -12.77 -2.48
CA ILE A 44 19.29 -12.29 -3.12
C ILE A 44 20.37 -12.05 -2.10
N GLU A 45 21.59 -12.42 -2.46
CA GLU A 45 22.80 -12.22 -1.67
C GLU A 45 23.69 -11.21 -2.39
N ILE A 46 24.12 -10.17 -1.68
CA ILE A 46 24.95 -9.08 -2.20
C ILE A 46 26.13 -8.89 -1.26
N GLY A 47 27.33 -8.88 -1.82
CA GLY A 47 28.58 -8.71 -1.08
C GLY A 47 29.70 -9.53 -1.69
N ASN A 48 30.87 -9.43 -1.08
CA ASN A 48 32.10 -10.05 -1.57
C ASN A 48 32.33 -9.78 -3.08
N TYR A 49 32.20 -8.50 -3.47
CA TYR A 49 32.38 -8.00 -4.84
C TYR A 49 31.44 -8.62 -5.89
N SER A 50 30.32 -9.23 -5.45
CA SER A 50 29.39 -9.91 -6.34
C SER A 50 27.92 -9.66 -5.98
N ILE A 51 27.05 -9.85 -6.97
CA ILE A 51 25.59 -9.90 -6.80
C ILE A 51 25.17 -11.31 -7.21
N GLY A 52 24.66 -12.08 -6.25
CA GLY A 52 24.17 -13.43 -6.47
C GLY A 52 22.92 -13.47 -7.37
N ASP A 53 22.54 -14.67 -7.79
CA ASP A 53 21.25 -14.88 -8.45
C ASP A 53 20.09 -14.78 -7.46
N ILE A 54 18.95 -14.29 -7.95
CA ILE A 54 17.71 -14.26 -7.16
C ILE A 54 17.12 -15.68 -7.17
N LYS A 55 17.10 -16.33 -6.00
CA LYS A 55 16.46 -17.63 -5.79
C LYS A 55 14.99 -17.44 -5.49
N ILE A 56 14.11 -17.97 -6.33
CA ILE A 56 12.65 -17.79 -6.21
C ILE A 56 12.00 -19.04 -5.63
N TYR A 57 11.02 -18.83 -4.75
CA TYR A 57 10.23 -19.84 -4.07
C TYR A 57 8.74 -19.54 -4.25
N ASP A 58 7.92 -20.58 -4.45
CA ASP A 58 6.47 -20.43 -4.30
C ASP A 58 6.17 -20.27 -2.80
N ILE A 59 5.23 -19.41 -2.45
CA ILE A 59 4.86 -19.20 -1.05
C ILE A 59 4.34 -20.50 -0.40
N TYR A 60 3.68 -21.36 -1.19
CA TYR A 60 3.13 -22.62 -0.68
C TYR A 60 4.21 -23.65 -0.35
N ASP A 61 5.41 -23.53 -0.93
CA ASP A 61 6.57 -24.35 -0.54
C ASP A 61 7.00 -24.07 0.90
N ALA A 62 6.80 -22.84 1.38
CA ALA A 62 7.07 -22.41 2.74
C ALA A 62 5.90 -22.75 3.67
N ASP A 63 4.67 -22.38 3.30
CA ASP A 63 3.47 -22.65 4.10
C ASP A 63 3.31 -24.15 4.42
N GLY A 64 3.65 -25.03 3.48
CA GLY A 64 3.60 -26.49 3.68
C GLY A 64 4.60 -27.05 4.71
N GLN A 65 5.56 -26.25 5.16
CA GLN A 65 6.56 -26.60 6.18
C GLN A 65 6.19 -26.06 7.57
N LEU A 66 5.07 -25.34 7.71
CA LEU A 66 4.64 -24.79 8.99
C LEU A 66 4.14 -25.91 9.92
N MET A 67 4.87 -26.14 11.02
CA MET A 67 4.55 -27.18 12.01
C MET A 67 3.80 -26.65 13.24
N VAL A 68 3.57 -25.34 13.33
CA VAL A 68 2.97 -24.68 14.51
C VAL A 68 1.66 -24.00 14.13
N HIS A 69 0.66 -24.11 15.00
CA HIS A 69 -0.59 -23.37 14.86
C HIS A 69 -0.41 -21.92 15.27
N LEU A 70 -0.96 -21.01 14.47
CA LEU A 70 -1.04 -19.58 14.77
C LEU A 70 -2.44 -19.11 14.37
N ASP A 71 -3.10 -18.39 15.27
CA ASP A 71 -4.40 -17.81 14.98
C ASP A 71 -4.26 -16.72 13.90
N PRO A 72 -5.03 -16.81 12.80
CA PRO A 72 -5.07 -15.73 11.83
C PRO A 72 -5.79 -14.50 12.38
N PRO A 73 -5.52 -13.30 11.83
CA PRO A 73 -6.35 -12.13 12.10
C PRO A 73 -7.84 -12.45 11.88
N LYS A 74 -8.70 -11.99 12.80
CA LYS A 74 -10.14 -12.27 12.80
C LYS A 74 -10.80 -12.11 11.40
N PRO A 75 -10.56 -11.03 10.63
CA PRO A 75 -11.14 -10.90 9.29
C PRO A 75 -10.71 -12.00 8.31
N ILE A 76 -9.43 -12.42 8.36
CA ILE A 76 -8.92 -13.54 7.55
C ILE A 76 -9.64 -14.84 7.94
N ALA A 77 -9.78 -15.09 9.24
CA ALA A 77 -10.47 -16.28 9.74
C ALA A 77 -11.92 -16.34 9.25
N GLU A 78 -12.64 -15.22 9.34
CA GLU A 78 -14.07 -15.12 9.02
C GLU A 78 -14.34 -15.23 7.51
N TYR A 79 -13.58 -14.53 6.65
CA TYR A 79 -13.88 -14.50 5.21
C TYR A 79 -13.19 -15.58 4.38
N LEU A 80 -11.95 -15.94 4.72
CA LEU A 80 -11.19 -16.93 3.96
C LEU A 80 -11.35 -18.35 4.51
N ASN A 81 -11.98 -18.50 5.68
CA ASN A 81 -12.18 -19.77 6.37
C ASN A 81 -10.86 -20.57 6.48
N VAL A 82 -9.76 -19.86 6.72
CA VAL A 82 -8.44 -20.47 6.89
C VAL A 82 -8.21 -20.77 8.38
N PRO A 83 -7.87 -22.02 8.73
CA PRO A 83 -7.73 -22.42 10.13
C PRO A 83 -6.42 -21.97 10.76
N HIS A 84 -5.46 -21.50 9.97
CA HIS A 84 -4.12 -21.12 10.41
C HIS A 84 -3.67 -19.84 9.72
N TRP A 85 -2.86 -19.05 10.41
CA TRP A 85 -2.12 -17.95 9.80
C TRP A 85 -0.88 -18.47 9.10
N PHE A 86 -0.77 -18.17 7.81
CA PHE A 86 0.31 -18.61 6.93
C PHE A 86 1.16 -17.44 6.44
N PHE A 87 2.35 -17.75 5.94
CA PHE A 87 3.27 -16.75 5.40
C PHE A 87 2.63 -15.96 4.24
N ARG A 88 1.82 -16.60 3.40
CA ARG A 88 1.10 -15.91 2.31
C ARG A 88 0.22 -14.72 2.72
N ASP A 89 -0.23 -14.69 3.97
CA ASP A 89 -1.02 -13.60 4.55
C ASP A 89 -0.27 -12.86 5.66
N SER A 90 1.06 -12.97 5.71
CA SER A 90 1.89 -12.30 6.73
C SER A 90 1.88 -10.78 6.60
N ASN A 91 1.46 -10.25 5.45
CA ASN A 91 1.43 -8.81 5.15
C ASN A 91 0.07 -8.15 5.43
N PHE A 92 -0.58 -8.56 6.52
CA PHE A 92 -1.90 -8.05 6.92
C PHE A 92 -1.86 -6.75 7.75
N SER A 93 -0.69 -6.13 7.95
CA SER A 93 -0.56 -4.78 8.51
C SER A 93 -0.42 -3.75 7.39
N PRO A 94 -0.92 -2.50 7.55
CA PRO A 94 -0.60 -1.42 6.62
C PRO A 94 0.84 -0.89 6.77
N ASP A 95 1.58 -1.31 7.82
CA ASP A 95 2.98 -0.96 8.04
C ASP A 95 3.91 -2.06 7.50
N PHE A 96 4.78 -1.70 6.54
CA PHE A 96 5.67 -2.67 5.91
C PHE A 96 6.74 -3.24 6.85
N PHE A 97 7.19 -2.49 7.86
CA PHE A 97 8.15 -3.03 8.83
C PHE A 97 7.51 -4.12 9.69
N THR A 98 6.27 -3.91 10.16
CA THR A 98 5.49 -4.97 10.83
C THR A 98 5.33 -6.20 9.95
N ASN A 99 5.02 -6.02 8.66
CA ASN A 99 4.88 -7.12 7.71
C ASN A 99 6.19 -7.87 7.48
N TYR A 100 7.30 -7.15 7.34
CA TYR A 100 8.64 -7.72 7.17
C TYR A 100 9.03 -8.55 8.40
N GLN A 101 8.83 -8.04 9.62
CA GLN A 101 9.10 -8.79 10.85
C GLN A 101 8.26 -10.07 10.94
N LYS A 102 6.98 -9.99 10.57
CA LYS A 102 6.09 -11.16 10.55
C LYS A 102 6.54 -12.17 9.50
N ALA A 103 6.94 -11.73 8.31
CA ALA A 103 7.51 -12.57 7.27
C ALA A 103 8.80 -13.28 7.71
N LEU A 104 9.71 -12.57 8.39
CA LEU A 104 10.93 -13.17 8.94
C LEU A 104 10.63 -14.25 9.97
N PHE A 105 9.61 -14.04 10.80
CA PHE A 105 9.14 -15.05 11.74
C PHE A 105 8.70 -16.33 11.01
N PHE A 106 7.90 -16.21 9.94
CA PHE A 106 7.47 -17.36 9.14
C PHE A 106 8.65 -18.04 8.43
N LEU A 107 9.50 -17.28 7.74
CA LEU A 107 10.71 -17.80 7.08
C LEU A 107 11.61 -18.59 8.03
N LYS A 108 11.77 -18.14 9.27
CA LYS A 108 12.52 -18.85 10.31
C LYS A 108 11.81 -20.14 10.73
N LYS A 109 10.49 -20.11 10.90
CA LYS A 109 9.72 -21.26 11.40
C LYS A 109 9.58 -22.36 10.35
N GLU A 110 9.20 -21.96 9.14
CA GLU A 110 8.91 -22.80 7.98
C GLU A 110 10.19 -23.28 7.30
N MET A 111 11.14 -22.38 7.01
CA MET A 111 12.28 -22.70 6.13
C MET A 111 13.65 -22.59 6.79
N LYS A 112 13.71 -22.29 8.09
CA LYS A 112 14.96 -22.05 8.84
C LYS A 112 15.84 -20.94 8.26
N MET A 113 15.25 -20.02 7.50
CA MET A 113 15.96 -18.90 6.91
C MET A 113 15.98 -17.71 7.88
N THR A 114 17.18 -17.22 8.21
CA THR A 114 17.42 -16.12 9.17
C THR A 114 18.38 -15.06 8.60
N ASP A 115 18.78 -14.05 9.38
CA ASP A 115 19.90 -13.15 9.04
C ASP A 115 19.70 -12.32 7.75
N PHE A 116 18.48 -11.83 7.56
CA PHE A 116 18.18 -10.87 6.49
C PHE A 116 18.64 -9.47 6.89
N SER A 117 19.20 -8.73 5.94
CA SER A 117 19.67 -7.34 6.06
C SER A 117 18.63 -6.33 5.57
N GLY A 118 17.47 -6.80 5.13
CA GLY A 118 16.36 -5.99 4.65
C GLY A 118 15.36 -6.79 3.81
N GLY A 119 14.25 -6.13 3.49
CA GLY A 119 13.16 -6.67 2.69
C GLY A 119 12.70 -5.67 1.63
N ILE A 120 12.34 -6.18 0.46
CA ILE A 120 11.77 -5.41 -0.65
C ILE A 120 10.43 -6.04 -0.99
N LEU A 121 9.34 -5.27 -1.04
CA LEU A 121 8.09 -5.74 -1.63
C LEU A 121 7.93 -5.15 -3.02
N LEU A 122 7.63 -6.01 -3.99
CA LEU A 122 7.33 -5.67 -5.37
C LEU A 122 5.91 -6.12 -5.68
N THR A 123 5.04 -5.18 -6.04
CA THR A 123 3.70 -5.54 -6.51
C THR A 123 3.72 -6.00 -7.97
N THR A 124 2.65 -6.63 -8.46
CA THR A 124 2.47 -6.91 -9.89
C THR A 124 2.61 -5.63 -10.72
N THR A 125 2.02 -4.51 -10.28
CA THR A 125 2.15 -3.20 -10.94
C THR A 125 3.60 -2.67 -10.94
N ALA A 126 4.39 -2.94 -9.90
CA ALA A 126 5.81 -2.59 -9.93
C ALA A 126 6.58 -3.37 -11.00
N VAL A 127 6.28 -4.66 -11.18
CA VAL A 127 6.88 -5.47 -12.24
C VAL A 127 6.46 -4.96 -13.62
N GLU A 128 5.20 -4.57 -13.82
CA GLU A 128 4.74 -3.94 -15.07
C GLU A 128 5.49 -2.64 -15.37
N ASN A 129 5.63 -1.75 -14.38
CA ASN A 129 6.39 -0.51 -14.53
C ASN A 129 7.85 -0.81 -14.91
N ILE A 130 8.50 -1.78 -14.25
CA ILE A 130 9.88 -2.19 -14.60
C ILE A 130 9.94 -2.71 -16.04
N LEU A 131 9.02 -3.60 -16.44
CA LEU A 131 8.97 -4.15 -17.80
C LEU A 131 8.75 -3.07 -18.87
N TYR A 132 8.11 -1.96 -18.53
CA TYR A 132 7.97 -0.82 -19.44
C TYR A 132 9.34 -0.28 -19.90
N ALA A 133 10.38 -0.40 -19.07
CA ALA A 133 11.73 0.00 -19.45
C ALA A 133 12.41 -0.99 -20.42
N PHE A 134 12.02 -2.26 -20.39
CA PHE A 134 12.60 -3.34 -21.20
C PHE A 134 11.89 -3.57 -22.54
N ASN A 135 10.75 -2.92 -22.78
CA ASN A 135 9.88 -3.17 -23.93
C ASN A 135 9.44 -4.65 -23.99
N ASP A 136 9.87 -5.39 -25.01
CA ASP A 136 9.54 -6.80 -25.21
C ASP A 136 10.67 -7.70 -24.71
N LEU A 137 10.35 -8.56 -23.74
CA LEU A 137 11.25 -9.52 -23.14
C LEU A 137 10.90 -10.92 -23.63
N TYR A 138 11.75 -11.51 -24.48
CA TYR A 138 11.54 -12.88 -24.93
C TYR A 138 11.87 -13.88 -23.80
N LEU A 139 10.93 -14.77 -23.50
CA LEU A 139 11.11 -15.88 -22.55
C LEU A 139 11.28 -17.19 -23.34
N PRO A 140 12.52 -17.71 -23.49
CA PRO A 140 12.79 -18.91 -24.30
C PRO A 140 12.01 -20.15 -23.84
N ASP A 141 11.90 -20.35 -22.53
CA ASP A 141 11.21 -21.50 -21.91
C ASP A 141 9.72 -21.53 -22.25
N PHE A 142 9.13 -20.37 -22.58
CA PHE A 142 7.71 -20.20 -22.89
C PHE A 142 7.46 -19.89 -24.37
N LYS A 143 8.53 -19.63 -25.15
CA LYS A 143 8.47 -19.21 -26.57
C LYS A 143 7.57 -17.99 -26.80
N GLU A 144 7.61 -17.03 -25.87
CA GLU A 144 6.68 -15.91 -25.81
C GLU A 144 7.38 -14.61 -25.46
N TYR A 145 6.80 -13.49 -25.91
CA TYR A 145 7.25 -12.16 -25.53
C TYR A 145 6.39 -11.62 -24.38
N ILE A 146 7.05 -11.15 -23.32
CA ILE A 146 6.42 -10.52 -22.17
C ILE A 146 6.79 -9.04 -22.14
N ASN A 147 5.81 -8.18 -21.93
CA ASN A 147 5.97 -6.74 -21.79
C ASN A 147 4.98 -6.19 -20.75
N ALA A 148 5.07 -4.89 -20.46
CA ALA A 148 4.20 -4.23 -19.48
C ALA A 148 2.69 -4.38 -19.78
N LYS A 149 2.30 -4.53 -21.06
CA LYS A 149 0.89 -4.59 -21.47
C LYS A 149 0.28 -5.99 -21.34
N ASN A 150 1.10 -7.04 -21.51
CA ASN A 150 0.62 -8.42 -21.52
C ASN A 150 1.01 -9.22 -20.27
N PHE A 151 1.94 -8.71 -19.45
CA PHE A 151 2.50 -9.41 -18.30
C PHE A 151 1.43 -9.96 -17.36
N TYR A 152 0.44 -9.15 -16.98
CA TYR A 152 -0.63 -9.60 -16.11
C TYR A 152 -1.42 -10.78 -16.70
N LEU A 153 -1.95 -10.63 -17.92
CA LEU A 153 -2.75 -11.67 -18.56
C LEU A 153 -1.96 -12.96 -18.80
N LYS A 154 -0.70 -12.85 -19.20
CA LYS A 154 0.19 -14.01 -19.38
C LYS A 154 0.52 -14.67 -18.05
N THR A 155 0.72 -13.89 -16.98
CA THR A 155 0.88 -14.44 -15.62
C THR A 155 -0.35 -15.23 -15.20
N GLN A 156 -1.56 -14.67 -15.35
CA GLN A 156 -2.80 -15.40 -15.04
C GLN A 156 -2.92 -16.71 -15.84
N LEU A 157 -2.53 -16.70 -17.12
CA LEU A 157 -2.58 -17.87 -17.99
C LEU A 157 -1.60 -18.98 -17.58
N TYR A 158 -0.34 -18.65 -17.32
CA TYR A 158 0.72 -19.64 -17.04
C TYR A 158 0.83 -20.04 -15.57
N VAL A 159 0.43 -19.14 -14.67
CA VAL A 159 0.60 -19.34 -13.22
C VAL A 159 -0.67 -19.82 -12.56
N GLU A 160 -1.83 -19.22 -12.89
CA GLU A 160 -3.05 -19.36 -12.10
C GLU A 160 -4.05 -20.36 -12.70
N LYS A 161 -4.20 -20.41 -14.04
CA LYS A 161 -5.24 -21.22 -14.71
C LYS A 161 -5.13 -22.74 -14.44
N LYS A 162 -3.93 -23.25 -14.18
CA LYS A 162 -3.67 -24.68 -13.89
C LYS A 162 -2.92 -24.86 -12.57
N PHE A 163 -3.08 -23.92 -11.64
CA PHE A 163 -2.38 -23.95 -10.38
C PHE A 163 -2.89 -25.08 -9.48
N PHE A 164 -1.95 -25.71 -8.78
CA PHE A 164 -2.19 -26.55 -7.61
C PHE A 164 -0.96 -26.46 -6.69
N PRO A 165 -1.11 -26.59 -5.36
CA PRO A 165 0.03 -26.59 -4.44
C PRO A 165 1.10 -27.62 -4.84
N GLY A 166 2.35 -27.19 -4.94
CA GLY A 166 3.48 -28.00 -5.43
C GLY A 166 3.78 -27.88 -6.93
N SER A 167 2.98 -27.12 -7.70
CA SER A 167 3.29 -26.82 -9.10
C SER A 167 4.51 -25.90 -9.22
N ILE A 168 5.50 -26.29 -10.02
CA ILE A 168 6.70 -25.48 -10.30
C ILE A 168 6.47 -24.37 -11.32
N GLN A 169 5.29 -24.30 -11.97
CA GLN A 169 5.04 -23.38 -13.09
C GLN A 169 5.22 -21.91 -12.69
N LYS A 170 4.70 -21.52 -11.52
CA LYS A 170 4.84 -20.16 -10.97
C LYS A 170 6.30 -19.77 -10.81
N LYS A 171 7.04 -20.62 -10.09
CA LYS A 171 8.48 -20.47 -9.84
C LYS A 171 9.26 -20.38 -11.16
N THR A 172 9.01 -21.26 -12.12
CA THR A 172 9.69 -21.27 -13.42
C THR A 172 9.40 -20.00 -14.23
N PHE A 173 8.14 -19.57 -14.30
CA PHE A 173 7.75 -18.36 -15.06
C PHE A 173 8.40 -17.11 -14.48
N LEU A 174 8.28 -16.89 -13.17
CA LEU A 174 8.87 -15.73 -12.52
C LEU A 174 10.42 -15.76 -12.58
N SER A 175 11.03 -16.94 -12.43
CA SER A 175 12.49 -17.10 -12.56
C SER A 175 12.96 -16.78 -13.98
N SER A 176 12.19 -17.16 -15.01
CA SER A 176 12.48 -16.81 -16.39
C SER A 176 12.44 -15.30 -16.61
N ILE A 177 11.44 -14.60 -16.08
CA ILE A 177 11.36 -13.13 -16.16
C ILE A 177 12.56 -12.47 -15.47
N VAL A 178 12.85 -12.84 -14.23
CA VAL A 178 13.96 -12.25 -13.47
C VAL A 178 15.30 -12.49 -14.17
N ARG A 179 15.52 -13.71 -14.69
CA ARG A 179 16.72 -14.04 -15.48
C ARG A 179 16.82 -13.19 -16.74
N GLN A 180 15.72 -13.02 -17.47
CA GLN A 180 15.74 -12.22 -18.70
C GLN A 180 15.91 -10.72 -18.43
N ILE A 181 15.34 -10.19 -17.34
CA ILE A 181 15.61 -8.82 -16.88
C ILE A 181 17.11 -8.65 -16.58
N LYS A 182 17.72 -9.58 -15.84
CA LYS A 182 19.16 -9.56 -15.54
C LYS A 182 20.01 -9.61 -16.81
N ASN A 183 19.71 -10.52 -17.73
CA ASN A 183 20.46 -10.69 -18.98
C ASN A 183 20.37 -9.48 -19.92
N ASN A 184 19.25 -8.75 -19.89
CA ASN A 184 19.04 -7.58 -20.73
C ASN A 184 19.31 -6.26 -19.99
N PHE A 185 19.80 -6.31 -18.76
CA PHE A 185 20.03 -5.11 -17.93
C PHE A 185 20.97 -4.11 -18.61
N ASN A 186 22.03 -4.58 -19.28
CA ASN A 186 22.97 -3.70 -19.98
C ASN A 186 22.41 -3.07 -21.27
N ARG A 187 21.24 -3.52 -21.73
CA ARG A 187 20.57 -3.03 -22.95
C ARG A 187 19.44 -2.05 -22.65
N VAL A 188 19.02 -1.94 -21.38
CA VAL A 188 17.93 -1.06 -20.96
C VAL A 188 18.42 0.39 -20.91
N ASP A 189 17.55 1.35 -21.23
CA ASP A 189 17.85 2.76 -20.95
C ASP A 189 17.85 2.98 -19.42
N PRO A 190 19.01 3.32 -18.81
CA PRO A 190 19.11 3.50 -17.37
C PRO A 190 18.23 4.64 -16.86
N LYS A 191 17.99 5.69 -17.67
CA LYS A 191 17.13 6.81 -17.27
C LYS A 191 15.68 6.37 -17.17
N ASN A 192 15.19 5.66 -18.19
CA ASN A 192 13.83 5.14 -18.18
C ASN A 192 13.63 4.12 -17.06
N LEU A 193 14.57 3.17 -16.86
CA LEU A 193 14.50 2.22 -15.76
C LEU A 193 14.45 2.91 -14.38
N PHE A 194 15.34 3.89 -14.15
CA PHE A 194 15.32 4.67 -12.91
C PHE A 194 13.99 5.41 -12.70
N PHE A 195 13.44 5.99 -13.76
CA PHE A 195 12.13 6.66 -13.71
C PHE A 195 11.01 5.68 -13.32
N GLN A 196 10.97 4.48 -13.90
CA GLN A 196 9.95 3.47 -13.57
C GLN A 196 10.09 2.92 -12.14
N ILE A 197 11.33 2.74 -11.66
CA ILE A 197 11.59 2.35 -10.27
C ILE A 197 11.15 3.46 -9.31
N LYS A 198 11.55 4.71 -9.58
CA LYS A 198 11.16 5.88 -8.75
C LYS A 198 9.64 6.05 -8.72
N LYS A 199 8.98 5.96 -9.88
CA LYS A 199 7.51 5.98 -9.97
C LYS A 199 6.91 4.91 -9.08
N SER A 200 7.43 3.68 -9.13
CA SER A 200 6.92 2.58 -8.33
C SER A 200 7.17 2.76 -6.82
N LEU A 201 8.28 3.38 -6.42
CA LEU A 201 8.55 3.74 -5.03
C LEU A 201 7.59 4.85 -4.53
N ASP A 202 7.42 5.92 -5.32
CA ASP A 202 6.52 7.02 -4.97
C ASP A 202 5.06 6.57 -4.88
N GLU A 203 4.63 5.70 -5.80
CA GLU A 203 3.29 5.11 -5.84
C GLU A 203 3.09 3.94 -4.87
N LYS A 204 4.10 3.64 -4.02
CA LYS A 204 4.11 2.51 -3.06
C LYS A 204 3.77 1.16 -3.70
N GLN A 205 4.19 0.97 -4.95
CA GLN A 205 4.22 -0.32 -5.63
C GLN A 205 5.53 -1.07 -5.32
N ILE A 206 6.57 -0.32 -4.94
CA ILE A 206 7.77 -0.82 -4.30
C ILE A 206 7.87 -0.19 -2.92
N VAL A 207 8.07 -1.01 -1.90
CA VAL A 207 8.46 -0.52 -0.56
C VAL A 207 9.67 -1.30 -0.07
N VAL A 208 10.55 -0.63 0.67
CA VAL A 208 11.85 -1.19 1.06
C VAL A 208 12.17 -0.90 2.51
N PHE A 209 12.66 -1.92 3.20
CA PHE A 209 13.19 -1.82 4.55
C PHE A 209 14.63 -2.36 4.59
N PHE A 210 15.52 -1.65 5.28
CA PHE A 210 16.90 -2.03 5.53
C PHE A 210 17.16 -2.07 7.04
N GLU A 211 17.94 -3.05 7.49
CA GLU A 211 18.40 -3.11 8.89
C GLU A 211 19.47 -2.04 9.19
N ASP A 212 20.19 -1.56 8.17
CA ASP A 212 21.12 -0.44 8.28
C ASP A 212 20.37 0.88 8.44
N GLN A 213 20.31 1.38 9.67
CA GLN A 213 19.58 2.60 10.05
C GLN A 213 20.02 3.84 9.27
N ASN A 214 21.30 3.94 8.89
CA ASN A 214 21.78 5.08 8.11
C ASN A 214 21.10 5.13 6.75
N PHE A 215 20.87 3.95 6.15
CA PHE A 215 20.22 3.86 4.85
C PHE A 215 18.70 3.84 4.96
N GLN A 216 18.15 3.22 6.00
CA GLN A 216 16.71 3.20 6.26
C GLN A 216 16.12 4.61 6.37
N SER A 217 16.84 5.54 7.00
CA SER A 217 16.43 6.95 7.11
C SER A 217 16.17 7.63 5.75
N LEU A 218 16.90 7.23 4.70
CA LEU A 218 16.67 7.74 3.35
C LEU A 218 15.31 7.25 2.81
N PHE A 219 14.93 6.00 3.06
CA PHE A 219 13.67 5.46 2.59
C PHE A 219 12.49 5.99 3.41
N ASP A 220 12.64 6.11 4.72
CA ASP A 220 11.63 6.69 5.61
C ASP A 220 11.35 8.16 5.26
N SER A 221 12.39 8.99 5.08
CA SER A 221 12.22 10.41 4.71
C SER A 221 11.63 10.64 3.32
N ASN A 222 11.53 9.60 2.50
CA ASN A 222 10.89 9.63 1.18
C ASN A 222 9.58 8.82 1.13
N PHE A 223 9.10 8.31 2.27
CA PHE A 223 7.91 7.45 2.38
C PHE A 223 8.01 6.13 1.58
N TRP A 224 9.21 5.78 1.11
CA TRP A 224 9.49 4.58 0.32
C TRP A 224 9.61 3.31 1.15
N SER A 225 9.55 3.44 2.47
CA SER A 225 9.57 2.30 3.40
C SER A 225 8.19 1.72 3.71
N GLY A 226 7.11 2.32 3.20
CA GLY A 226 5.75 1.81 3.42
C GLY A 226 5.32 1.80 4.87
N ARG A 227 5.90 2.67 5.71
CA ARG A 227 5.54 2.82 7.12
C ARG A 227 4.20 3.52 7.27
N VAL A 228 3.48 3.21 8.33
CA VAL A 228 2.38 4.06 8.79
C VAL A 228 3.00 5.38 9.27
N ILE A 229 2.54 6.50 8.74
CA ILE A 229 3.06 7.83 9.11
C ILE A 229 2.52 8.19 10.50
N ASP A 230 3.44 8.60 11.38
CA ASP A 230 3.18 9.31 12.64
C ASP A 230 3.26 10.81 12.37
N PRO A 231 2.14 11.48 12.04
CA PRO A 231 2.17 12.84 11.57
C PRO A 231 2.44 13.77 12.73
N LYS A 232 3.48 14.59 12.58
CA LYS A 232 3.88 15.62 13.54
C LYS A 232 3.88 16.96 12.85
N CYS A 233 3.40 17.96 13.55
CA CYS A 233 3.50 19.34 13.10
C CYS A 233 4.37 20.14 14.07
N THR A 234 5.49 20.64 13.57
CA THR A 234 6.48 21.40 14.35
C THR A 234 6.54 22.88 13.94
N LEU A 235 5.61 23.32 13.09
CA LEU A 235 5.64 24.66 12.48
C LEU A 235 5.12 25.75 13.43
N SER A 236 4.25 25.43 14.38
CA SER A 236 3.81 26.34 15.44
C SER A 236 3.34 25.57 16.68
N ALA A 237 3.20 26.28 17.81
CA ALA A 237 2.58 25.73 19.02
C ALA A 237 1.07 25.48 18.87
N ASP A 238 0.43 26.16 17.91
CA ASP A 238 -0.99 26.08 17.60
C ASP A 238 -1.22 25.35 16.27
N CYS A 239 -0.60 24.17 16.16
CA CYS A 239 -0.74 23.32 14.99
C CYS A 239 -1.63 22.09 15.28
N ILE A 240 -2.75 22.01 14.57
CA ILE A 240 -3.65 20.87 14.60
C ILE A 240 -3.21 19.89 13.52
N THR A 241 -2.88 18.67 13.95
CA THR A 241 -2.49 17.59 13.04
C THR A 241 -3.66 16.65 12.83
N ASP A 242 -3.97 16.40 11.56
CA ASP A 242 -5.01 15.49 11.10
C ASP A 242 -4.42 14.44 10.17
N TYR A 243 -5.04 13.27 10.15
CA TYR A 243 -4.51 12.09 9.51
C TYR A 243 -5.61 11.15 9.07
N ILE A 244 -5.55 10.77 7.80
CA ILE A 244 -6.51 9.84 7.21
C ILE A 244 -5.73 8.82 6.41
N PHE A 245 -5.84 7.55 6.82
CA PHE A 245 -5.26 6.44 6.10
C PHE A 245 -6.29 5.32 5.89
N PRO A 246 -7.08 5.40 4.80
CA PRO A 246 -8.00 4.33 4.42
C PRO A 246 -7.27 3.24 3.63
N TYR A 247 -7.44 1.99 4.02
CA TYR A 247 -6.84 0.84 3.37
C TYR A 247 -7.79 -0.36 3.33
N ASP A 248 -7.61 -1.17 2.31
CA ASP A 248 -8.49 -2.29 1.95
C ASP A 248 -7.78 -3.63 2.10
N ALA A 249 -8.54 -4.65 2.48
CA ALA A 249 -8.12 -6.05 2.40
C ALA A 249 -9.18 -6.84 1.62
N ASN A 250 -8.85 -7.26 0.40
CA ASN A 250 -9.71 -8.12 -0.40
C ASN A 250 -9.63 -9.57 0.09
N LEU A 251 -10.66 -10.01 0.80
CA LEU A 251 -10.80 -11.36 1.33
C LEU A 251 -11.77 -12.20 0.48
N GLY A 252 -11.93 -11.85 -0.81
CA GLY A 252 -12.75 -12.59 -1.77
C GLY A 252 -12.05 -13.77 -2.45
N ALA A 253 -10.77 -14.03 -2.14
CA ALA A 253 -9.92 -15.06 -2.78
C ALA A 253 -9.92 -14.97 -4.32
N ASN A 254 -10.02 -13.75 -4.84
CA ASN A 254 -10.11 -13.45 -6.27
C ASN A 254 -9.26 -12.21 -6.60
N LYS A 255 -9.19 -11.85 -7.87
CA LYS A 255 -8.36 -10.74 -8.37
C LYS A 255 -9.24 -9.52 -8.68
N ALA A 256 -10.34 -9.34 -7.91
CA ALA A 256 -11.33 -8.30 -8.16
C ALA A 256 -10.74 -6.88 -8.12
N ASN A 257 -9.63 -6.63 -7.40
CA ASN A 257 -9.02 -5.29 -7.39
C ASN A 257 -8.52 -4.85 -8.78
N PHE A 258 -8.35 -5.77 -9.74
CA PHE A 258 -8.15 -5.41 -11.15
C PHE A 258 -9.33 -4.62 -11.73
N PHE A 259 -10.54 -4.82 -11.22
CA PHE A 259 -11.79 -4.19 -11.68
C PHE A 259 -12.40 -3.21 -10.67
N ILE A 260 -11.79 -3.03 -9.50
CA ILE A 260 -12.26 -2.06 -8.51
C ILE A 260 -11.72 -0.68 -8.84
N ASN A 261 -12.64 0.28 -8.92
CA ASN A 261 -12.36 1.71 -8.97
C ASN A 261 -12.85 2.35 -7.67
N ARG A 262 -12.03 3.25 -7.11
CA ARG A 262 -12.32 3.95 -5.86
C ARG A 262 -12.14 5.44 -6.02
N PHE A 263 -13.16 6.19 -5.62
CA PHE A 263 -13.17 7.64 -5.60
C PHE A 263 -13.28 8.13 -4.14
N VAL A 264 -12.49 9.14 -3.78
CA VAL A 264 -12.41 9.67 -2.41
C VAL A 264 -12.84 11.13 -2.41
N ASN A 265 -13.83 11.47 -1.59
CA ASN A 265 -14.17 12.86 -1.28
C ASN A 265 -14.06 13.07 0.23
N LEU A 266 -13.22 14.01 0.63
CA LEU A 266 -13.09 14.44 2.02
C LEU A 266 -13.61 15.86 2.18
N LYS A 267 -14.70 15.98 2.92
CA LYS A 267 -15.27 17.27 3.31
C LYS A 267 -14.91 17.61 4.74
N ILE A 268 -14.39 18.81 4.95
CA ILE A 268 -13.92 19.34 6.23
C ILE A 268 -14.66 20.64 6.50
N LYS A 269 -15.37 20.69 7.63
CA LYS A 269 -16.14 21.87 8.03
C LYS A 269 -15.59 22.41 9.33
N ILE A 270 -15.27 23.71 9.32
CA ILE A 270 -14.81 24.43 10.51
C ILE A 270 -15.85 25.49 10.89
N ASN A 271 -16.47 25.32 12.05
CA ASN A 271 -17.52 26.22 12.53
C ASN A 271 -16.97 27.48 13.24
N SER A 272 -17.85 28.38 13.68
CA SER A 272 -17.45 29.62 14.39
C SER A 272 -16.72 29.37 15.71
N GLU A 273 -16.97 28.23 16.35
CA GLU A 273 -16.26 27.80 17.57
C GLU A 273 -14.89 27.21 17.27
N GLY A 274 -14.52 27.04 15.99
CA GLY A 274 -13.27 26.40 15.57
C GLY A 274 -13.29 24.87 15.63
N LYS A 275 -14.46 24.24 15.86
CA LYS A 275 -14.58 22.77 15.80
C LYS A 275 -14.45 22.29 14.37
N ILE A 276 -13.65 21.25 14.17
CA ILE A 276 -13.32 20.67 12.86
C ILE A 276 -14.04 19.32 12.73
N SER A 277 -14.98 19.26 11.81
CA SER A 277 -15.78 18.06 11.53
C SER A 277 -15.55 17.57 10.11
N HIS A 278 -15.64 16.25 9.94
CA HIS A 278 -15.28 15.56 8.71
C HIS A 278 -16.42 14.70 8.20
N LEU A 279 -16.51 14.62 6.88
CA LEU A 279 -17.29 13.62 6.16
C LEU A 279 -16.41 13.05 5.04
N LEU A 280 -15.86 11.86 5.29
CA LEU A 280 -15.16 11.08 4.28
C LEU A 280 -16.18 10.22 3.52
N SER A 281 -16.24 10.39 2.20
CA SER A 281 -17.05 9.58 1.30
C SER A 281 -16.14 8.77 0.36
N LEU A 282 -16.29 7.46 0.39
CA LEU A 282 -15.54 6.52 -0.45
C LEU A 282 -16.55 5.80 -1.35
N GLN A 283 -16.49 6.09 -2.64
CA GLN A 283 -17.31 5.40 -3.63
C GLN A 283 -16.50 4.27 -4.27
N TYR A 284 -17.03 3.05 -4.19
CA TYR A 284 -16.45 1.88 -4.82
C TYR A 284 -17.31 1.45 -5.99
N LYS A 285 -16.69 1.15 -7.13
CA LYS A 285 -17.32 0.53 -8.29
C LYS A 285 -16.61 -0.77 -8.63
N ASN A 286 -17.37 -1.85 -8.76
CA ASN A 286 -16.85 -3.15 -9.19
C ASN A 286 -17.18 -3.38 -10.67
N ASP A 287 -16.23 -3.12 -11.55
CA ASP A 287 -16.37 -3.33 -13.00
C ASP A 287 -16.09 -4.78 -13.42
N SER A 288 -16.13 -5.74 -12.49
CA SER A 288 -16.04 -7.17 -12.83
C SER A 288 -17.17 -7.55 -13.80
N PRO A 289 -16.89 -8.32 -14.86
CA PRO A 289 -17.89 -8.67 -15.86
C PRO A 289 -18.90 -9.70 -15.34
N ALA A 290 -18.48 -10.59 -14.44
CA ALA A 290 -19.31 -11.64 -13.86
C ALA A 290 -18.68 -12.16 -12.55
N GLU A 291 -19.39 -13.07 -11.90
CA GLU A 291 -18.86 -13.87 -10.79
C GLU A 291 -18.15 -15.13 -11.33
N ILE A 292 -16.99 -14.92 -11.96
CA ILE A 292 -16.16 -15.99 -12.50
C ILE A 292 -14.71 -15.72 -12.20
N PHE A 293 -13.99 -16.68 -11.63
CA PHE A 293 -12.56 -16.50 -11.36
C PHE A 293 -11.80 -16.08 -12.64
N PRO A 294 -10.94 -15.05 -12.59
CA PRO A 294 -10.43 -14.40 -11.39
C PRO A 294 -11.23 -13.16 -10.93
N THR A 295 -12.39 -12.90 -11.52
CA THR A 295 -13.30 -11.78 -11.18
C THR A 295 -14.35 -12.21 -10.14
N GLY A 296 -15.18 -11.27 -9.67
CA GLY A 296 -16.34 -11.62 -8.84
C GLY A 296 -16.64 -10.61 -7.74
N TYR A 297 -17.26 -11.09 -6.66
CA TYR A 297 -17.57 -10.27 -5.49
C TYR A 297 -16.30 -9.69 -4.88
N TYR A 298 -16.33 -8.39 -4.59
CA TYR A 298 -15.31 -7.75 -3.79
C TYR A 298 -15.72 -7.83 -2.32
N ARG A 299 -15.15 -8.81 -1.61
CA ARG A 299 -15.33 -8.99 -0.17
C ARG A 299 -14.21 -8.26 0.52
N ASN A 300 -14.52 -7.13 1.13
CA ASN A 300 -13.50 -6.21 1.63
C ASN A 300 -13.61 -6.05 3.14
N TYR A 301 -12.50 -6.23 3.84
CA TYR A 301 -12.32 -5.62 5.15
C TYR A 301 -11.73 -4.24 4.94
N PHE A 302 -12.58 -3.23 5.04
CA PHE A 302 -12.16 -1.84 4.99
C PHE A 302 -11.66 -1.42 6.36
N GLN A 303 -10.56 -0.68 6.37
CA GLN A 303 -10.00 -0.10 7.58
C GLN A 303 -9.58 1.35 7.33
N ILE A 304 -9.62 2.16 8.38
CA ILE A 304 -9.12 3.53 8.37
C ILE A 304 -8.40 3.85 9.68
N LEU A 305 -7.23 4.46 9.58
CA LEU A 305 -6.58 5.12 10.71
C LEU A 305 -6.96 6.60 10.71
N LEU A 306 -7.44 7.06 11.85
CA LEU A 306 -7.78 8.45 12.16
C LEU A 306 -6.89 8.95 13.31
N PRO A 307 -6.83 10.26 13.57
CA PRO A 307 -6.12 10.77 14.73
C PRO A 307 -6.73 10.19 16.00
N LYS A 308 -5.89 9.78 16.96
CA LYS A 308 -6.32 9.19 18.23
C LYS A 308 -7.38 10.04 18.95
N ASN A 309 -7.17 11.36 18.97
CA ASN A 309 -8.07 12.32 19.61
C ASN A 309 -9.26 12.72 18.72
N SER A 310 -9.70 11.87 17.80
CA SER A 310 -10.92 12.07 17.02
C SER A 310 -12.11 11.35 17.67
N THR A 311 -13.32 11.86 17.45
CA THR A 311 -14.57 11.21 17.84
C THR A 311 -15.27 10.73 16.57
N LEU A 312 -15.49 9.42 16.46
CA LEU A 312 -16.29 8.84 15.38
C LEU A 312 -17.76 9.12 15.66
N ASN A 313 -18.46 9.71 14.69
CA ASN A 313 -19.88 10.02 14.82
C ASN A 313 -20.75 8.95 14.16
N GLN A 314 -20.42 8.57 12.92
CA GLN A 314 -21.22 7.63 12.14
C GLN A 314 -20.41 6.96 11.04
N VAL A 315 -20.69 5.69 10.76
CA VAL A 315 -20.32 5.00 9.53
C VAL A 315 -21.58 4.49 8.85
N THR A 316 -21.72 4.77 7.57
CA THR A 316 -22.83 4.26 6.74
C THR A 316 -22.33 3.61 5.46
N LYS A 317 -23.05 2.60 4.99
CA LYS A 317 -22.94 2.00 3.67
C LYS A 317 -24.26 2.20 2.94
N ASP A 318 -24.23 2.88 1.80
CA ASP A 318 -25.41 3.20 1.00
C ASP A 318 -26.53 3.88 1.82
N GLY A 319 -26.14 4.72 2.79
CA GLY A 319 -27.05 5.43 3.70
C GLY A 319 -27.54 4.60 4.91
N VAL A 320 -27.21 3.32 4.99
CA VAL A 320 -27.55 2.44 6.13
C VAL A 320 -26.39 2.41 7.12
N GLN A 321 -26.68 2.55 8.41
CA GLN A 321 -25.66 2.50 9.47
C GLN A 321 -24.97 1.14 9.51
N VAL A 322 -23.64 1.14 9.63
CA VAL A 322 -22.86 -0.08 9.85
C VAL A 322 -22.83 -0.36 11.35
N GLU A 323 -23.40 -1.48 11.77
CA GLU A 323 -23.49 -1.84 13.20
C GLU A 323 -22.22 -2.53 13.71
N ASN A 324 -21.64 -3.43 12.91
CA ASN A 324 -20.48 -4.23 13.28
C ASN A 324 -19.19 -3.53 12.83
N ILE A 325 -18.66 -2.69 13.72
CA ILE A 325 -17.41 -1.96 13.52
C ILE A 325 -16.39 -2.44 14.55
N ASP A 326 -15.22 -2.85 14.09
CA ASP A 326 -14.05 -3.00 14.94
C ASP A 326 -13.48 -1.60 15.20
N GLN A 327 -13.46 -1.18 16.47
CA GLN A 327 -12.80 0.05 16.89
C GLN A 327 -11.65 -0.30 17.85
N ILE A 328 -10.43 0.11 17.49
CA ILE A 328 -9.24 -0.07 18.31
C ILE A 328 -8.58 1.29 18.50
N ASP A 329 -8.45 1.70 19.75
CA ASP A 329 -7.72 2.91 20.14
C ASP A 329 -6.33 2.50 20.65
N ASP A 330 -5.28 2.78 19.87
CA ASP A 330 -3.90 2.50 20.28
C ASP A 330 -3.18 3.77 20.78
N ALA A 331 -1.86 3.67 21.00
CA ALA A 331 -1.08 4.81 21.49
C ALA A 331 -1.05 6.00 20.51
N GLN A 332 -1.17 5.75 19.19
CA GLN A 332 -0.92 6.69 18.10
C GLN A 332 -2.19 7.04 17.28
N TYR A 333 -3.09 6.08 17.04
CA TYR A 333 -4.23 6.23 16.13
C TYR A 333 -5.52 5.63 16.69
N LYS A 334 -6.63 6.03 16.08
CA LYS A 334 -7.92 5.36 16.17
C LYS A 334 -8.13 4.55 14.90
N LEU A 335 -8.23 3.22 15.03
CA LEU A 335 -8.54 2.31 13.93
C LEU A 335 -10.04 2.04 13.92
N ILE A 336 -10.66 2.23 12.76
CA ILE A 336 -12.03 1.81 12.47
C ILE A 336 -11.98 0.78 11.34
N GLY A 337 -12.55 -0.41 11.57
CA GLY A 337 -12.58 -1.50 10.59
C GLY A 337 -13.97 -2.11 10.47
N PHE A 338 -14.39 -2.50 9.27
CA PHE A 338 -15.64 -3.24 9.07
C PHE A 338 -15.64 -3.95 7.72
N LEU A 339 -16.54 -4.93 7.63
CA LEU A 339 -16.67 -5.81 6.48
C LEU A 339 -17.78 -5.32 5.56
N PHE A 340 -17.55 -5.37 4.25
CA PHE A 340 -18.60 -5.20 3.26
C PHE A 340 -18.37 -6.04 2.00
N GLU A 341 -19.45 -6.31 1.28
CA GLU A 341 -19.40 -6.96 -0.02
C GLU A 341 -19.89 -6.01 -1.13
N LEU A 342 -19.30 -6.14 -2.30
CA LEU A 342 -19.70 -5.43 -3.51
C LEU A 342 -19.75 -6.38 -4.71
N ALA A 343 -20.96 -6.64 -5.21
CA ALA A 343 -21.21 -7.50 -6.34
C ALA A 343 -20.67 -6.91 -7.67
N PRO A 344 -20.38 -7.75 -8.69
CA PRO A 344 -20.05 -7.29 -10.05
C PRO A 344 -21.09 -6.30 -10.62
N GLY A 345 -20.60 -5.27 -11.31
CA GLY A 345 -21.42 -4.23 -11.95
C GLY A 345 -22.11 -3.26 -10.98
N LYS A 346 -21.84 -3.34 -9.66
CA LYS A 346 -22.45 -2.49 -8.65
C LYS A 346 -21.53 -1.38 -8.17
N ILE A 347 -22.15 -0.37 -7.58
CA ILE A 347 -21.51 0.75 -6.89
C ILE A 347 -21.98 0.73 -5.42
N THR A 348 -21.11 1.08 -4.50
CA THR A 348 -21.48 1.34 -3.10
C THR A 348 -20.78 2.59 -2.58
N ASP A 349 -21.46 3.33 -1.73
CA ASP A 349 -20.94 4.52 -1.07
C ASP A 349 -20.75 4.25 0.42
N ILE A 350 -19.50 4.34 0.89
CA ILE A 350 -19.15 4.33 2.30
C ILE A 350 -18.99 5.77 2.78
N LYS A 351 -19.68 6.16 3.84
CA LYS A 351 -19.52 7.48 4.47
C LYS A 351 -19.12 7.34 5.92
N ILE A 352 -18.07 8.06 6.31
CA ILE A 352 -17.53 8.10 7.66
C ILE A 352 -17.56 9.56 8.13
N SER A 353 -18.37 9.84 9.14
CA SER A 353 -18.37 11.13 9.82
C SER A 353 -17.64 11.04 11.13
N TYR A 354 -16.73 11.98 11.36
CA TYR A 354 -15.97 12.09 12.59
C TYR A 354 -15.65 13.56 12.87
N GLN A 355 -15.09 13.84 14.04
CA GLN A 355 -14.70 15.18 14.46
C GLN A 355 -13.34 15.12 15.19
N LEU A 356 -12.52 16.15 15.03
CA LEU A 356 -11.33 16.34 15.88
C LEU A 356 -11.73 16.96 17.22
N ASN A 357 -11.16 16.46 18.30
CA ASN A 357 -11.46 16.97 19.64
C ASN A 357 -10.72 18.28 19.96
N GLU A 358 -9.68 18.63 19.18
CA GLU A 358 -8.93 19.87 19.30
C GLU A 358 -9.50 20.94 18.35
N PRO A 359 -10.10 22.04 18.86
CA PRO A 359 -10.60 23.12 18.02
C PRO A 359 -9.51 24.15 17.69
N LEU A 360 -9.74 24.97 16.67
CA LEU A 360 -8.92 26.16 16.42
C LEU A 360 -9.01 27.15 17.58
N LYS A 361 -7.84 27.65 18.00
CA LYS A 361 -7.71 28.72 19.01
C LYS A 361 -7.96 30.07 18.35
N LYS A 362 -8.19 31.10 19.16
CA LYS A 362 -8.31 32.49 18.67
C LYS A 362 -6.95 32.95 18.12
N GLY A 363 -6.94 33.66 16.99
CA GLY A 363 -5.71 34.10 16.31
C GLY A 363 -5.23 33.11 15.26
N GLY A 364 -3.92 33.10 15.03
CA GLY A 364 -3.27 32.26 14.01
C GLY A 364 -3.22 30.78 14.43
N ASN A 365 -3.56 29.89 13.50
CA ASN A 365 -3.52 28.45 13.66
C ASN A 365 -2.92 27.83 12.40
N ILE A 366 -2.35 26.65 12.57
CA ILE A 366 -1.95 25.80 11.46
C ILE A 366 -2.82 24.55 11.49
N TYR A 367 -3.33 24.15 10.33
CA TYR A 367 -3.97 22.87 10.12
C TYR A 367 -3.16 22.06 9.09
N GLN A 368 -2.66 20.90 9.53
CA GLN A 368 -1.93 19.96 8.69
C GLN A 368 -2.75 18.67 8.52
N LEU A 369 -3.15 18.35 7.30
CA LEU A 369 -3.82 17.09 6.98
C LEU A 369 -2.88 16.18 6.20
N VAL A 370 -2.66 14.97 6.70
CA VAL A 370 -1.95 13.90 5.99
C VAL A 370 -2.96 12.87 5.49
N VAL A 371 -3.01 12.68 4.17
CA VAL A 371 -3.78 11.61 3.52
C VAL A 371 -2.79 10.57 3.00
N GLN A 372 -2.71 9.42 3.67
CA GLN A 372 -1.76 8.37 3.34
C GLN A 372 -2.33 7.39 2.32
N LYS A 373 -1.52 7.06 1.33
CA LYS A 373 -1.79 6.03 0.33
C LYS A 373 -1.42 4.64 0.87
N GLN A 374 -2.29 3.67 0.64
CA GLN A 374 -2.03 2.25 0.88
C GLN A 374 -1.02 1.68 -0.12
N THR A 375 -0.08 0.88 0.38
CA THR A 375 0.85 0.09 -0.44
C THR A 375 0.08 -0.80 -1.42
N GLY A 376 0.52 -0.84 -2.68
CA GLY A 376 -0.08 -1.67 -3.74
C GLY A 376 -1.47 -1.24 -4.24
N ALA A 377 -2.16 -0.32 -3.57
CA ALA A 377 -3.45 0.16 -4.03
C ALA A 377 -3.33 0.92 -5.36
N LYS A 378 -4.36 0.79 -6.20
CA LYS A 378 -4.51 1.62 -7.39
C LYS A 378 -4.58 3.10 -7.02
N ASN A 379 -4.30 3.95 -7.99
CA ASN A 379 -4.49 5.39 -7.86
C ASN A 379 -5.99 5.69 -7.75
N SER A 380 -6.36 6.54 -6.80
CA SER A 380 -7.73 7.00 -6.59
C SER A 380 -7.79 8.51 -6.78
N ASP A 381 -8.86 8.99 -7.39
CA ASP A 381 -9.17 10.42 -7.41
C ASP A 381 -9.50 10.87 -5.97
N LEU A 382 -9.07 12.07 -5.63
CA LEU A 382 -9.25 12.70 -4.33
C LEU A 382 -9.80 14.12 -4.52
N ILE A 383 -11.00 14.36 -4.00
CA ILE A 383 -11.56 15.70 -3.83
C ILE A 383 -11.44 16.09 -2.36
N LEU A 384 -10.90 17.28 -2.12
CA LEU A 384 -10.81 17.89 -0.80
C LEU A 384 -11.69 19.15 -0.78
N GLU A 385 -12.67 19.17 0.11
CA GLU A 385 -13.60 20.28 0.29
C GLU A 385 -13.43 20.89 1.68
N PHE A 386 -13.18 22.20 1.78
CA PHE A 386 -13.28 22.93 3.05
C PHE A 386 -14.49 23.86 3.04
N GLU A 387 -15.28 23.79 4.12
CA GLU A 387 -16.33 24.75 4.43
C GLU A 387 -15.96 25.55 5.68
N LEU A 388 -15.67 26.83 5.50
CA LEU A 388 -15.19 27.69 6.58
C LEU A 388 -16.29 28.64 7.06
N ASN A 389 -16.42 28.81 8.36
CA ASN A 389 -17.24 29.91 8.90
C ASN A 389 -16.64 31.28 8.50
N LYS A 390 -17.48 32.31 8.39
CA LYS A 390 -17.06 33.69 8.10
C LYS A 390 -16.07 34.27 9.12
N SER A 391 -16.03 33.75 10.34
CA SER A 391 -15.04 34.12 11.37
C SER A 391 -13.66 33.50 11.15
N ILE A 392 -13.48 32.67 10.13
CA ILE A 392 -12.24 31.96 9.81
C ILE A 392 -11.76 32.41 8.43
N SER A 393 -10.51 32.85 8.36
CA SER A 393 -9.86 33.25 7.10
C SER A 393 -8.62 32.41 6.87
N ILE A 394 -8.33 32.08 5.61
CA ILE A 394 -7.07 31.46 5.22
C ILE A 394 -6.05 32.56 4.94
N LEU A 395 -4.86 32.41 5.52
CA LEU A 395 -3.72 33.27 5.25
C LEU A 395 -2.82 32.66 4.16
N ASN A 396 -2.61 31.34 4.20
CA ASN A 396 -1.70 30.64 3.30
C ASN A 396 -2.08 29.16 3.15
N GLN A 397 -1.70 28.54 2.03
CA GLN A 397 -1.83 27.10 1.82
C GLN A 397 -0.78 26.56 0.82
N ASN A 398 -0.52 25.25 0.86
CA ASN A 398 0.45 24.60 -0.04
C ASN A 398 -0.16 23.95 -1.29
N PHE A 399 -1.41 24.31 -1.63
CA PHE A 399 -2.13 23.80 -2.80
C PHE A 399 -2.91 24.92 -3.49
N SER A 400 -3.32 24.70 -4.75
CA SER A 400 -4.03 25.69 -5.56
C SER A 400 -5.50 25.28 -5.75
N PRO A 401 -6.39 25.62 -4.81
CA PRO A 401 -7.80 25.25 -4.90
C PRO A 401 -8.60 26.22 -5.76
N ILE A 402 -9.82 25.80 -6.09
CA ILE A 402 -10.89 26.67 -6.57
C ILE A 402 -11.64 27.20 -5.34
N VAL A 403 -11.78 28.52 -5.23
CA VAL A 403 -12.48 29.19 -4.13
C VAL A 403 -13.77 29.79 -4.63
N LYS A 404 -14.87 29.48 -3.95
CA LYS A 404 -16.18 30.10 -4.18
C LYS A 404 -16.83 30.40 -2.83
N ASP A 405 -16.99 31.69 -2.53
CA ASP A 405 -17.47 32.17 -1.23
C ASP A 405 -16.63 31.59 -0.07
N ASN A 406 -17.26 30.85 0.83
CA ASN A 406 -16.65 30.21 2.00
C ASN A 406 -16.27 28.73 1.75
N GLN A 407 -16.32 28.29 0.49
CA GLN A 407 -16.00 26.92 0.09
C GLN A 407 -14.72 26.87 -0.74
N ILE A 408 -13.90 25.87 -0.45
CA ILE A 408 -12.62 25.64 -1.11
C ILE A 408 -12.62 24.20 -1.58
N VAL A 409 -12.38 24.01 -2.88
CA VAL A 409 -12.39 22.68 -3.50
C VAL A 409 -11.06 22.46 -4.20
N TYR A 410 -10.43 21.33 -3.90
CA TYR A 410 -9.19 20.91 -4.55
C TYR A 410 -9.33 19.48 -5.09
N ASN A 411 -9.20 19.35 -6.42
CA ASN A 411 -9.24 18.07 -7.11
C ASN A 411 -7.81 17.59 -7.38
N THR A 412 -7.50 16.38 -6.96
CA THR A 412 -6.19 15.75 -7.17
C THR A 412 -6.31 14.23 -7.24
N ASN A 413 -5.18 13.54 -7.32
CA ASN A 413 -5.11 12.08 -7.30
C ASN A 413 -4.20 11.62 -6.16
N LEU A 414 -4.58 10.55 -5.47
CA LEU A 414 -3.80 9.88 -4.43
C LEU A 414 -2.76 8.93 -5.08
N LEU A 415 -1.87 9.52 -5.90
CA LEU A 415 -0.72 8.84 -6.52
C LEU A 415 0.36 8.52 -5.48
N THR A 416 0.55 9.42 -4.52
CA THR A 416 1.50 9.37 -3.42
C THR A 416 0.78 9.75 -2.14
N ASP A 417 1.45 9.68 -0.99
CA ASP A 417 0.97 10.38 0.20
C ASP A 417 0.80 11.88 -0.10
N LYS A 418 -0.23 12.48 0.50
CA LYS A 418 -0.53 13.90 0.36
C LYS A 418 -0.48 14.57 1.72
N ILE A 419 0.23 15.69 1.78
CA ILE A 419 0.32 16.53 2.97
C ILE A 419 -0.23 17.89 2.58
N PHE A 420 -1.37 18.24 3.13
CA PHE A 420 -2.02 19.53 2.96
C PHE A 420 -1.75 20.39 4.17
N PHE A 421 -1.45 21.66 3.91
CA PHE A 421 -1.14 22.65 4.91
C PHE A 421 -2.00 23.88 4.68
N ILE A 422 -2.65 24.37 5.73
CA ILE A 422 -3.42 25.60 5.71
C ILE A 422 -3.09 26.42 6.95
N GLU A 423 -2.72 27.67 6.74
CA GLU A 423 -2.60 28.68 7.79
C GLU A 423 -3.93 29.44 7.90
N LEU A 424 -4.51 29.43 9.08
CA LEU A 424 -5.86 29.93 9.37
C LEU A 424 -5.80 31.01 10.44
N THR A 425 -6.67 32.01 10.36
CA THR A 425 -6.95 32.93 11.46
C THR A 425 -8.40 32.81 11.88
N LYS A 426 -8.63 32.64 13.19
CA LYS A 426 -9.95 32.68 13.81
C LYS A 426 -10.11 34.00 14.59
N ASN A 427 -11.06 34.81 14.15
CA ASN A 427 -11.32 36.15 14.70
C ASN A 427 -11.99 36.14 16.08
#